data_AF-A0A0N1IHH3-F1
#
_entry.id   AF-A0A0N1IHH3-F1
#
_cell.length_a   1.000
_cell.length_b   1.000
_cell.length_c   1.000
_cell.angle_alpha   90.00
_cell.angle_beta   90.00
_cell.angle_gamma   90.00
#
_symmetry.space_group_name_H-M   'P 1'
#
loop_
_entity.id
_entity.type
_entity.pdbx_description
1 polymer ?
#
loop_
_entity_poly.entity_id
_entity_poly.type
_entity_poly.pdbx_seq_one_letter_code
_entity_poly.pdbx_strand_id
1 'polypeptide(L)'
;MSLFERPHRSFSTYDVVLGLKNEALREVDDYTTWVEKVEAELVAVYKDQVAHLTLADIYYATRDAPNTFSSRISDEMFQRLREHKAVLAHIEDVSGQLTEQEKLLQLAEAELAAAEEAGKSVRQPLRTLRAVKAKVTELRREADTLSYERDCLSQQLGNVFKARFMRVSLV
;
A
#
# COMPACT_ATOMS: atom_id res chain seq x y z
N MET A 1 -8.37 9.79 14.06
CA MET A 1 -7.41 9.54 15.15
C MET A 1 -6.15 10.36 14.88
N SER A 2 -5.38 10.80 15.89
CA SER A 2 -4.12 11.54 15.63
C SER A 2 -3.06 10.61 15.02
N LEU A 3 -2.32 11.09 14.02
CA LEU A 3 -1.22 10.39 13.35
C LEU A 3 0.08 10.41 14.19
N PHE A 4 0.15 11.34 15.13
CA PHE A 4 1.37 11.67 15.88
C PHE A 4 1.27 11.17 17.32
N GLU A 5 2.41 10.75 17.87
CA GLU A 5 2.52 10.33 19.25
C GLU A 5 2.87 11.53 20.14
N ARG A 6 2.23 11.57 21.32
CA ARG A 6 2.48 12.60 22.34
C ARG A 6 3.03 11.95 23.62
N PRO A 7 3.91 12.65 24.37
CA PRO A 7 4.48 13.96 24.06
C PRO A 7 5.48 13.90 22.89
N HIS A 8 5.69 15.05 22.22
CA HIS A 8 6.73 15.18 21.21
C HIS A 8 8.12 15.02 21.85
N ARG A 9 9.08 14.54 21.06
CA ARG A 9 10.39 14.10 21.57
C ARG A 9 11.32 15.27 21.86
N SER A 10 11.35 16.25 20.96
CA SER A 10 12.11 17.48 21.13
C SER A 10 11.51 18.62 20.31
N PHE A 11 11.73 19.84 20.79
CA PHE A 11 11.40 21.08 20.11
C PHE A 11 12.59 22.03 20.27
N SER A 12 13.07 22.58 19.15
CA SER A 12 14.13 23.58 19.10
C SER A 12 13.71 24.73 18.18
N THR A 13 14.55 25.77 18.10
CA THR A 13 14.34 26.89 17.16
C THR A 13 14.35 26.46 15.69
N TYR A 14 15.00 25.33 15.37
CA TYR A 14 15.23 24.90 13.99
C TYR A 14 14.45 23.65 13.61
N ASP A 15 14.07 22.83 14.59
CA ASP A 15 13.44 21.56 14.31
C ASP A 15 12.50 21.06 15.42
N VAL A 16 11.55 20.23 15.02
CA VAL A 16 10.67 19.47 15.91
C VAL A 16 10.81 18.00 15.60
N VAL A 17 11.01 17.18 16.64
CA VAL A 17 11.00 15.72 16.50
C VAL A 17 9.71 15.15 17.07
N LEU A 18 8.92 14.58 16.18
CA LEU A 18 7.61 13.98 16.43
C LEU A 18 7.70 12.46 16.42
N GLY A 19 6.95 11.79 17.30
CA GLY A 19 6.71 10.36 17.18
C GLY A 19 5.60 10.10 16.15
N LEU A 20 5.76 9.05 15.35
CA LEU A 20 4.77 8.60 14.37
C LEU A 20 4.12 7.30 14.84
N LYS A 21 2.79 7.21 14.70
CA LYS A 21 2.12 5.91 14.76
C LYS A 21 2.53 5.07 13.56
N ASN A 22 2.54 3.75 13.74
CA ASN A 22 3.02 2.81 12.71
C ASN A 22 2.25 2.91 11.39
N GLU A 23 0.98 3.31 11.44
CA GLU A 23 0.09 3.42 10.29
C GLU A 23 0.04 4.84 9.71
N ALA A 24 0.69 5.83 10.33
CA ALA A 24 0.51 7.24 10.02
C ALA A 24 0.76 7.58 8.54
N LEU A 25 1.87 7.09 7.98
CA LEU A 25 2.22 7.29 6.58
C LEU A 25 1.38 6.45 5.62
N ARG A 26 0.73 5.40 6.12
CA ARG A 26 -0.17 4.55 5.32
C ARG A 26 -1.59 5.10 5.25
N GLU A 27 -2.00 5.91 6.21
CA GLU A 27 -3.35 6.51 6.24
C GLU A 27 -3.51 7.71 5.32
N VAL A 28 -2.41 8.29 4.83
CA VAL A 28 -2.43 9.49 4.00
C VAL A 28 -2.00 9.11 2.58
N ASP A 29 -2.79 9.52 1.59
CA ASP A 29 -2.58 9.15 0.19
C ASP A 29 -1.67 10.12 -0.57
N ASP A 30 -1.56 11.36 -0.11
CA ASP A 30 -0.82 12.40 -0.80
C ASP A 30 0.06 13.24 0.15
N TYR A 31 1.15 13.75 -0.42
CA TYR A 31 2.14 14.50 0.35
C TYR A 31 1.61 15.85 0.84
N THR A 32 0.72 16.49 0.09
CA THR A 32 0.17 17.81 0.46
C THR A 32 -0.67 17.70 1.74
N THR A 33 -1.61 16.75 1.77
CA THR A 33 -2.40 16.39 2.95
C THR A 33 -1.51 15.97 4.11
N TRP A 34 -0.38 15.29 3.83
CA TRP A 34 0.57 14.96 4.89
C TRP A 34 1.16 16.22 5.52
N VAL A 35 1.66 17.15 4.70
CA VAL A 35 2.22 18.43 5.17
C VAL A 35 1.19 19.22 5.96
N GLU A 36 -0.04 19.35 5.45
CA GLU A 36 -1.14 20.04 6.15
C GLU A 36 -1.44 19.41 7.53
N LYS A 37 -1.42 18.08 7.64
CA LYS A 37 -1.61 17.39 8.92
C LYS A 37 -0.46 17.62 9.89
N VAL A 38 0.77 17.71 9.39
CA VAL A 38 1.95 18.05 10.22
C VAL A 38 1.83 19.49 10.73
N GLU A 39 1.50 20.43 9.86
CA GLU A 39 1.28 21.84 10.23
C GLU A 39 0.19 21.97 11.30
N ALA A 40 -0.94 21.30 11.10
CA ALA A 40 -2.05 21.31 12.04
C ALA A 40 -1.65 20.74 13.43
N GLU A 41 -0.87 19.66 13.48
CA GLU A 41 -0.38 19.10 14.75
C GLU A 41 0.58 20.07 15.45
N LEU A 42 1.50 20.68 14.70
CA LEU A 42 2.46 21.64 15.26
C LEU A 42 1.74 22.87 15.83
N VAL A 43 0.79 23.44 15.09
CA VAL A 43 -0.03 24.57 15.57
C VAL A 43 -0.86 24.16 16.79
N ALA A 44 -1.44 22.96 16.81
CA ALA A 44 -2.23 22.50 17.96
C ALA A 44 -1.40 22.36 19.25
N VAL A 45 -0.12 21.95 19.14
CA VAL A 45 0.74 21.70 20.30
C VAL A 45 1.53 22.93 20.73
N TYR A 46 2.10 23.68 19.78
CA TYR A 46 3.01 24.79 20.05
C TYR A 46 2.37 26.18 19.85
N LYS A 47 1.17 26.24 19.26
CA LYS A 47 0.39 27.48 19.06
C LYS A 47 1.23 28.57 18.37
N ASP A 48 1.25 29.77 18.94
CA ASP A 48 1.92 30.95 18.39
C ASP A 48 3.43 30.78 18.21
N GLN A 49 4.06 29.81 18.90
CA GLN A 49 5.50 29.54 18.78
C GLN A 49 5.91 29.04 17.40
N VAL A 50 4.99 28.42 16.66
CA VAL A 50 5.25 27.88 15.31
C VAL A 50 4.35 28.49 14.23
N ALA A 51 3.36 29.31 14.61
CA ALA A 51 2.38 29.87 13.67
C ALA A 51 2.98 30.77 12.58
N HIS A 52 4.20 31.28 12.78
CA HIS A 52 4.92 32.14 11.84
C HIS A 52 6.04 31.42 11.08
N LEU A 53 6.27 30.13 11.36
CA LEU A 53 7.34 29.34 10.78
C LEU A 53 6.79 28.48 9.63
N THR A 54 7.58 28.32 8.59
CA THR A 54 7.28 27.46 7.43
C THR A 54 7.98 26.11 7.58
N LEU A 55 7.34 25.06 7.07
CA LEU A 55 7.96 23.73 7.03
C LEU A 55 8.89 23.65 5.82
N ALA A 56 10.17 23.39 6.05
CA ALA A 56 11.14 23.24 4.96
C ALA A 56 11.26 21.78 4.51
N ASP A 57 11.95 20.97 5.31
CA ASP A 57 12.20 19.58 5.03
C ASP A 57 11.69 18.69 6.16
N ILE A 58 11.13 17.55 5.77
CA ILE A 58 10.60 16.55 6.68
C ILE A 58 11.41 15.27 6.48
N TYR A 59 12.07 14.81 7.52
CA TYR A 59 12.87 13.59 7.52
C TYR A 59 12.28 12.57 8.49
N TYR A 60 12.44 11.28 8.20
CA TYR A 60 12.04 10.23 9.14
C TYR A 60 13.24 9.41 9.61
N ALA A 61 13.07 8.83 10.79
CA ALA A 61 13.96 7.85 11.38
C ALA A 61 13.17 6.56 11.67
N THR A 62 13.84 5.42 11.58
CA THR A 62 13.24 4.10 11.83
C THR A 62 13.41 3.70 13.28
N ARG A 63 12.68 2.65 13.71
CA ARG A 63 12.86 2.06 15.04
C ARG A 63 14.31 1.59 15.28
N ASP A 64 14.96 1.06 14.25
CA ASP A 64 16.31 0.48 14.33
C ASP A 64 17.39 1.57 14.45
N ALA A 65 17.12 2.79 13.94
CA ALA A 65 18.03 3.93 13.99
C ALA A 65 17.28 5.22 14.38
N PRO A 66 16.80 5.35 15.64
CA PRO A 66 15.81 6.35 16.05
C PRO A 66 16.31 7.80 16.08
N ASN A 67 17.62 8.00 15.90
CA ASN A 67 18.27 9.32 15.88
C ASN A 67 18.87 9.65 14.51
N THR A 68 18.66 8.80 13.50
CA THR A 68 19.22 8.95 12.16
C THR A 68 18.13 9.41 11.19
N PHE A 69 18.11 10.72 10.91
CA PHE A 69 17.15 11.37 10.01
C PHE A 69 17.75 11.59 8.62
N SER A 70 18.11 10.50 7.93
CA SER A 70 18.76 10.54 6.62
C SER A 70 17.80 10.43 5.44
N SER A 71 16.56 9.98 5.67
CA SER A 71 15.57 9.75 4.61
C SER A 71 14.48 10.81 4.67
N ARG A 72 14.23 11.45 3.53
CA ARG A 72 13.24 12.51 3.38
C ARG A 72 11.85 11.93 3.12
N ILE A 73 10.83 12.52 3.74
CA ILE A 73 9.43 12.35 3.37
C ILE A 73 9.16 13.27 2.18
N SER A 74 8.87 12.68 1.02
CA SER A 74 8.70 13.37 -0.25
C SER A 74 7.43 12.93 -0.98
N ASP A 75 7.04 13.68 -2.01
CA ASP A 75 5.93 13.31 -2.88
C ASP A 75 6.15 11.97 -3.60
N GLU A 76 7.37 11.69 -4.06
CA GLU A 76 7.74 10.40 -4.65
C GLU A 76 7.49 9.22 -3.70
N MET A 77 7.74 9.41 -2.38
CA MET A 77 7.45 8.39 -1.38
C MET A 77 5.94 8.10 -1.29
N PHE A 78 5.11 9.15 -1.33
CA PHE A 78 3.64 9.01 -1.33
C PHE A 78 3.12 8.41 -2.63
N GLN A 79 3.75 8.72 -3.77
CA GLN A 79 3.45 8.06 -5.03
C GLN A 79 3.68 6.55 -4.93
N ARG A 80 4.84 6.11 -4.43
CA ARG A 80 5.13 4.68 -4.24
C ARG A 80 4.18 4.01 -3.25
N LEU A 81 3.76 4.72 -2.19
CA LEU A 81 2.74 4.22 -1.25
C LEU A 81 1.37 4.01 -1.94
N ARG A 82 0.98 4.92 -2.84
CA ARG A 82 -0.25 4.76 -3.65
C ARG A 82 -0.13 3.60 -4.64
N GLU A 83 1.00 3.48 -5.33
CA GLU A 83 1.27 2.34 -6.23
C GLU A 83 1.18 1.01 -5.46
N HIS A 84 1.77 0.95 -4.25
CA HIS A 84 1.69 -0.23 -3.39
C HIS A 84 0.26 -0.59 -3.00
N LYS A 85 -0.54 0.40 -2.60
CA LYS A 85 -1.98 0.21 -2.31
C LYS A 85 -2.75 -0.27 -3.54
N ALA A 86 -2.49 0.31 -4.70
CA ALA A 86 -3.16 -0.06 -5.95
C ALA A 86 -2.82 -1.50 -6.35
N VAL A 87 -1.57 -1.93 -6.23
CA VAL A 87 -1.16 -3.32 -6.47
C VAL A 87 -1.85 -4.26 -5.48
N LEU A 88 -1.95 -3.92 -4.20
CA LEU A 88 -2.67 -4.75 -3.22
C LEU A 88 -4.16 -4.90 -3.57
N ALA A 89 -4.83 -3.81 -3.94
CA ALA A 89 -6.22 -3.85 -4.37
C ALA A 89 -6.39 -4.70 -5.65
N HIS A 90 -5.45 -4.62 -6.58
CA HIS A 90 -5.50 -5.41 -7.81
C HIS A 90 -5.26 -6.91 -7.54
N ILE A 91 -4.36 -7.25 -6.60
CA ILE A 91 -4.17 -8.64 -6.16
C ILE A 91 -5.47 -9.20 -5.57
N GLU A 92 -6.19 -8.41 -4.77
CA GLU A 92 -7.48 -8.82 -4.19
C GLU A 92 -8.52 -9.09 -5.28
N ASP A 93 -8.63 -8.19 -6.27
CA ASP A 93 -9.53 -8.37 -7.41
C ASP A 93 -9.20 -9.64 -8.23
N VAL A 94 -7.94 -9.82 -8.62
CA VAL A 94 -7.48 -11.00 -9.37
C VAL A 94 -7.71 -12.29 -8.58
N SER A 95 -7.49 -12.26 -7.26
CA SER A 95 -7.77 -13.41 -6.39
C SER A 95 -9.26 -13.74 -6.34
N GLY A 96 -10.13 -12.73 -6.32
CA GLY A 96 -11.58 -12.87 -6.43
C GLY A 96 -11.97 -13.53 -7.76
N GLN A 97 -11.44 -13.00 -8.87
CA GLN A 97 -11.69 -13.55 -10.20
C GLN A 97 -11.19 -15.00 -10.35
N LEU A 98 -10.00 -15.32 -9.82
CA LEU A 98 -9.48 -16.70 -9.81
C LEU A 98 -10.42 -17.65 -9.08
N THR A 99 -10.91 -17.25 -7.91
CA THR A 99 -11.84 -18.06 -7.12
C THR A 99 -13.14 -18.34 -7.89
N GLU A 100 -13.66 -17.36 -8.63
CA GLU A 100 -14.84 -17.54 -9.48
C GLU A 100 -14.55 -18.47 -10.67
N GLN A 101 -13.43 -18.26 -11.37
CA GLN A 101 -13.05 -19.07 -12.53
C GLN A 101 -12.74 -20.51 -12.14
N GLU A 102 -12.18 -20.77 -10.95
CA GLU A 102 -11.96 -22.13 -10.45
C GLU A 102 -13.28 -22.86 -10.15
N LYS A 103 -14.33 -22.15 -9.71
CA LYS A 103 -15.68 -22.74 -9.60
C LYS A 103 -16.27 -23.06 -10.97
N LEU A 104 -16.14 -22.14 -11.94
CA LEU A 104 -16.59 -22.38 -13.31
C LEU A 104 -15.83 -23.54 -13.96
N LEU A 105 -14.56 -23.71 -13.62
CA LEU A 105 -13.74 -24.82 -14.09
C LEU A 105 -14.32 -26.16 -13.62
N GLN A 106 -14.63 -26.29 -12.33
CA GLN A 106 -15.24 -27.50 -11.78
C GLN A 106 -16.60 -27.81 -12.42
N LEU A 107 -17.44 -26.79 -12.65
CA LEU A 107 -18.72 -26.96 -13.33
C LEU A 107 -18.54 -27.43 -14.78
N ALA A 108 -17.62 -26.82 -15.53
CA ALA A 108 -17.33 -27.20 -16.91
C ALA A 108 -16.74 -28.63 -17.02
N GLU A 109 -15.93 -29.05 -16.05
CA GLU A 109 -15.42 -30.43 -15.96
C GLU A 109 -16.55 -31.43 -15.68
N ALA A 110 -17.46 -31.10 -14.76
CA ALA A 110 -18.63 -31.92 -14.47
C ALA A 110 -19.60 -32.02 -15.66
N GLU A 111 -19.87 -30.91 -16.36
CA GLU A 111 -20.69 -30.90 -17.57
C GLU A 111 -20.10 -31.76 -18.69
N LEU A 112 -18.77 -31.72 -18.87
CA LEU A 112 -18.08 -32.55 -19.84
C LEU A 112 -18.20 -34.03 -19.49
N ALA A 113 -17.93 -34.40 -18.24
CA ALA A 113 -18.05 -35.78 -17.76
C ALA A 113 -19.47 -36.32 -17.95
N ALA A 114 -20.49 -35.52 -17.59
CA ALA A 114 -21.90 -35.89 -17.79
C ALA A 114 -22.27 -36.05 -19.28
N ALA A 115 -21.71 -35.21 -20.17
CA ALA A 115 -21.92 -35.34 -21.61
C ALA A 115 -21.26 -36.59 -22.19
N GLU A 116 -20.06 -36.94 -21.71
CA GLU A 116 -19.34 -38.16 -22.08
C GLU A 116 -20.10 -39.42 -21.63
N GLU A 117 -20.53 -39.47 -20.38
CA GLU A 117 -21.33 -40.58 -19.82
C GLU A 117 -22.67 -40.75 -20.54
N ALA A 118 -23.34 -39.66 -20.89
CA ALA A 118 -24.61 -39.68 -21.60
C ALA A 118 -24.47 -39.94 -23.11
N GLY A 119 -23.26 -40.11 -23.64
CA GLY A 119 -22.99 -40.26 -25.09
C GLY A 119 -23.45 -39.07 -25.93
N LYS A 120 -23.54 -37.88 -25.33
CA LYS A 120 -23.97 -36.64 -25.98
C LYS A 120 -22.79 -35.93 -26.65
N SER A 121 -23.10 -34.92 -27.45
CA SER A 121 -22.04 -34.12 -28.09
C SER A 121 -21.18 -33.39 -27.05
N VAL A 122 -19.90 -33.72 -27.02
CA VAL A 122 -18.90 -33.13 -26.11
C VAL A 122 -18.26 -31.84 -26.65
N ARG A 123 -18.55 -31.46 -27.90
CA ARG A 123 -17.85 -30.36 -28.58
C ARG A 123 -18.00 -29.02 -27.87
N GLN A 124 -19.19 -28.72 -27.38
CA GLN A 124 -19.48 -27.47 -26.70
C GLN A 124 -18.93 -27.45 -25.27
N PRO A 125 -19.15 -28.47 -24.41
CA PRO A 125 -18.50 -28.58 -23.10
C PRO A 125 -16.97 -28.49 -23.17
N LEU A 126 -16.34 -29.17 -24.14
CA LEU A 126 -14.89 -29.07 -24.37
C LEU A 126 -14.43 -27.65 -24.71
N ARG A 127 -15.22 -26.91 -25.50
CA ARG A 127 -14.89 -25.53 -25.86
C ARG A 127 -14.99 -24.61 -24.64
N THR A 128 -16.04 -24.75 -23.84
CA THR A 128 -16.21 -24.01 -22.59
C THR A 128 -15.06 -24.30 -21.62
N LEU A 129 -14.74 -25.58 -21.42
CA LEU A 129 -13.64 -26.00 -20.54
C LEU A 129 -12.30 -25.40 -20.97
N ARG A 130 -11.98 -25.42 -22.28
CA ARG A 130 -10.76 -24.81 -22.81
C ARG A 130 -10.72 -23.30 -22.57
N ALA A 131 -11.84 -22.60 -22.74
CA ALA A 131 -11.91 -21.16 -22.51
C ALA A 131 -11.69 -20.81 -21.03
N VAL A 132 -12.33 -21.54 -20.10
CA VAL A 132 -12.13 -21.34 -18.67
C VAL A 132 -10.70 -21.65 -18.25
N LYS A 133 -10.11 -22.77 -18.73
CA LYS A 133 -8.69 -23.10 -18.46
C LYS A 133 -7.73 -22.03 -18.96
N ALA A 134 -8.00 -21.45 -20.14
CA ALA A 134 -7.21 -20.35 -20.66
C ALA A 134 -7.29 -19.12 -19.76
N LYS A 135 -8.50 -18.74 -19.32
CA LYS A 135 -8.69 -17.57 -18.43
C LYS A 135 -8.03 -17.77 -17.06
N VAL A 136 -8.14 -18.95 -16.45
CA VAL A 136 -7.44 -19.28 -15.20
C VAL A 136 -5.92 -19.14 -15.39
N THR A 137 -5.38 -19.61 -16.51
CA THR A 137 -3.94 -19.51 -16.79
C THR A 137 -3.48 -18.07 -16.96
N GLU A 138 -4.28 -17.24 -17.63
CA GLU A 138 -4.03 -15.80 -17.77
C GLU A 138 -4.00 -15.11 -16.41
N LEU A 139 -5.04 -15.30 -15.59
CA LEU A 139 -5.15 -14.70 -14.26
C LEU A 139 -4.03 -15.16 -13.32
N ARG A 140 -3.56 -16.40 -13.42
CA ARG A 140 -2.41 -16.87 -12.63
C ARG A 140 -1.12 -16.15 -12.99
N ARG A 141 -0.87 -15.92 -14.29
CA ARG A 141 0.32 -15.15 -14.74
C ARG A 141 0.24 -13.70 -14.30
N GLU A 142 -0.94 -13.12 -14.33
CA GLU A 142 -1.19 -11.78 -13.82
C GLU A 142 -0.94 -11.71 -12.31
N ALA A 143 -1.46 -12.68 -11.54
CA ALA A 143 -1.20 -12.78 -10.10
C ALA A 143 0.30 -12.91 -9.78
N ASP A 144 1.06 -13.70 -10.55
CA ASP A 144 2.51 -13.83 -10.39
C ASP A 144 3.22 -12.48 -10.63
N THR A 145 2.80 -11.75 -11.66
CA THR A 145 3.34 -10.43 -11.99
C THR A 145 3.06 -9.42 -10.88
N LEU A 146 1.81 -9.37 -10.40
CA LEU A 146 1.41 -8.49 -9.31
C LEU A 146 2.11 -8.84 -7.99
N SER A 147 2.34 -10.13 -7.71
CA SER A 147 3.11 -10.55 -6.54
C SER A 147 4.55 -10.03 -6.61
N TYR A 148 5.19 -10.09 -7.78
CA TYR A 148 6.52 -9.55 -7.98
C TYR A 148 6.55 -8.03 -7.77
N GLU A 149 5.62 -7.30 -8.37
CA GLU A 149 5.51 -5.84 -8.21
C GLU A 149 5.30 -5.44 -6.76
N ARG A 150 4.40 -6.14 -6.04
CA ARG A 150 4.18 -5.96 -4.60
C ARG A 150 5.47 -6.13 -3.83
N ASP A 151 6.26 -7.14 -4.12
CA ASP A 151 7.50 -7.44 -3.38
C ASP A 151 8.56 -6.37 -3.64
N CYS A 152 8.71 -5.92 -4.89
CA CYS A 152 9.58 -4.79 -5.23
C CYS A 152 9.20 -3.52 -4.48
N LEU A 153 7.92 -3.13 -4.52
CA LEU A 153 7.42 -1.94 -3.82
C LEU A 153 7.56 -2.08 -2.30
N SER A 154 7.29 -3.27 -1.76
CA SER A 154 7.44 -3.54 -0.32
C SER A 154 8.90 -3.42 0.13
N GLN A 155 9.85 -3.85 -0.70
CA GLN A 155 11.28 -3.70 -0.43
C GLN A 155 11.69 -2.21 -0.47
N GLN A 156 11.24 -1.47 -1.48
CA GLN A 156 11.53 -0.03 -1.60
C GLN A 156 10.94 0.79 -0.44
N LEU A 157 9.74 0.41 0.03
CA LEU A 157 9.04 1.07 1.13
C LEU A 157 9.42 0.50 2.51
N GLY A 158 10.34 -0.46 2.59
CA GLY A 158 10.66 -1.17 3.82
C GLY A 158 11.05 -0.24 4.99
N ASN A 159 11.80 0.83 4.70
CA ASN A 159 12.15 1.83 5.72
C ASN A 159 10.99 2.76 6.08
N VAL A 160 10.13 3.08 5.10
CA VAL A 160 8.92 3.89 5.32
C VAL A 160 7.97 3.15 6.26
N PHE A 161 7.80 1.85 6.08
CA PHE A 161 6.99 1.00 6.96
C PHE A 161 7.54 0.85 8.37
N LYS A 162 8.83 1.16 8.57
CA LYS A 162 9.49 1.17 9.87
C LYS A 162 9.64 2.58 10.45
N ALA A 163 9.14 3.61 9.76
CA ALA A 163 9.24 4.99 10.20
C ALA A 163 8.54 5.15 11.55
N ARG A 164 9.26 5.73 12.52
CA ARG A 164 8.79 5.84 13.90
C ARG A 164 8.94 7.25 14.46
N PHE A 165 9.92 7.99 13.97
CA PHE A 165 10.11 9.38 14.34
C PHE A 165 10.24 10.22 13.08
N MET A 166 9.85 11.46 13.19
CA MET A 166 9.95 12.43 12.11
C MET A 166 10.57 13.71 12.65
N ARG A 167 11.54 14.25 11.93
CA ARG A 167 12.11 15.57 12.19
C ARG A 167 11.58 16.53 11.13
N VAL A 168 10.95 17.60 11.60
CA VAL A 168 10.43 18.68 10.78
C VAL A 168 11.35 19.87 10.97
N SER A 169 11.97 20.34 9.89
CA SER A 169 12.77 21.57 9.90
C SER A 169 11.86 22.79 9.78
N LEU A 170 12.09 23.77 10.66
CA LEU A 170 11.36 25.03 10.76
C LEU A 170 12.21 26.16 10.17
N VAL A 171 11.61 26.99 9.31
CA VAL A 171 12.27 28.16 8.67
C VAL A 171 11.36 29.37 8.70
#